data_AF-A0A932UDZ1-F1
#
_entry.id   AF-A0A932UDZ1-F1
#
_cell.length_a   1.000
_cell.length_b   1.000
_cell.length_c   1.000
_cell.angle_alpha   90.00
_cell.angle_beta   90.00
_cell.angle_gamma   90.00
#
_symmetry.space_group_name_H-M   'P 1'
#
loop_
_entity.id
_entity.type
_entity.pdbx_description
1 polymer ?
#
loop_
_entity_poly.entity_id
_entity_poly.type
_entity_poly.pdbx_seq_one_letter_code
_entity_poly.pdbx_strand_id
1 'polypeptide(L)' 'LGNFVDRVRQGYVVDFLDAGIGALRWPAFNVADAAFVVGTAVLAFYLMRTGETQERRGPETATGSADGGGGAA' A
#
# COMPACT_ATOMS: atom_id res chain seq x y z
N LEU A 1 12.57 -6.72 -0.39
CA LEU A 1 13.99 -6.32 -0.24
C LEU A 1 14.86 -7.44 0.33
N GLY A 2 14.46 -8.16 1.39
CA GLY A 2 15.23 -9.27 1.97
C GLY A 2 15.69 -10.33 0.96
N ASN A 3 14.75 -11.03 0.31
CA ASN A 3 15.06 -12.06 -0.70
C ASN A 3 15.92 -11.57 -1.87
N PHE A 4 15.83 -10.28 -2.22
CA PHE A 4 16.65 -9.70 -3.29
C PHE A 4 18.09 -9.50 -2.82
N VAL A 5 18.30 -8.98 -1.61
CA VAL A 5 19.63 -8.80 -1.03
C VAL A 5 20.32 -10.15 -0.82
N ASP A 6 19.57 -11.17 -0.39
CA ASP A 6 20.10 -12.54 -0.19
C ASP A 6 20.60 -13.13 -1.53
N ARG A 7 19.82 -12.99 -2.60
CA ARG A 7 20.22 -13.42 -3.95
C ARG A 7 21.44 -12.67 -4.48
N VAL A 8 21.57 -11.37 -4.21
CA VAL A 8 22.72 -10.58 -4.67
C VAL A 8 23.99 -10.93 -3.90
N ARG A 9 23.90 -11.24 -2.60
CA ARG A 9 25.07 -11.53 -1.76
C ARG A 9 25.52 -12.98 -1.80
N GLN A 10 24.57 -13.91 -1.83
CA GLN A 10 24.81 -15.34 -1.61
C GLN A 10 24.43 -16.18 -2.83
N GLY A 11 23.66 -15.63 -3.78
CA GLY A 11 23.18 -16.35 -4.97
C GLY A 11 21.91 -17.17 -4.76
N TYR A 12 21.43 -17.29 -3.52
CA TYR A 12 20.23 -18.04 -3.15
C TYR A 12 19.49 -17.37 -1.99
N VAL A 13 18.24 -17.79 -1.76
CA VAL A 13 17.41 -17.38 -0.62
C VAL A 13 17.32 -18.54 0.34
N VAL A 14 17.36 -18.27 1.65
CA VAL A 14 17.22 -19.29 2.68
C VAL A 14 15.79 -19.32 3.17
N ASP A 15 15.08 -20.40 2.86
CA ASP A 15 13.75 -20.68 3.38
C ASP A 15 13.89 -21.60 4.60
N PHE A 16 13.44 -21.12 5.76
CA PHE A 16 13.65 -21.80 7.04
C PHE A 16 12.36 -22.09 7.82
N LEU A 17 11.23 -21.49 7.42
CA LEU A 17 9.93 -21.82 7.99
C LEU A 17 9.23 -22.84 7.09
N ASP A 18 8.77 -23.92 7.69
CA ASP A 18 8.00 -24.96 7.02
C ASP A 18 6.73 -25.22 7.85
N ALA A 19 5.57 -25.01 7.24
CA ALA A 19 4.28 -25.08 7.90
C ALA A 19 3.40 -26.12 7.23
N GLY A 20 2.73 -26.98 7.98
CA GLY A 20 1.90 -28.03 7.39
C GLY A 20 1.50 -29.11 8.37
N ILE A 21 0.49 -29.90 8.00
CA ILE A 21 0.03 -31.06 8.78
C ILE A 21 -0.03 -32.28 7.85
N GLY A 22 0.73 -33.32 8.20
CA GLY A 22 0.79 -34.55 7.42
C GLY A 22 1.27 -34.30 5.98
N ALA A 23 0.51 -34.80 5.01
CA ALA A 23 0.79 -34.61 3.57
C ALA A 23 0.45 -33.20 3.07
N LEU A 24 -0.33 -32.42 3.81
CA LEU A 24 -0.67 -31.05 3.44
C LEU A 24 0.39 -30.11 4.04
N ARG A 25 1.51 -29.96 3.32
CA ARG A 25 2.57 -29.01 3.65
C ARG A 25 2.50 -27.79 2.75
N TRP A 26 2.61 -26.63 3.38
CA TRP A 26 2.87 -25.38 2.71
C TRP A 26 4.32 -25.36 2.23
N PRO A 27 4.61 -24.76 1.06
CA PRO A 27 5.98 -24.56 0.62
C PRO A 27 6.79 -23.82 1.69
N ALA A 28 8.05 -24.21 1.88
CA ALA A 28 8.92 -23.50 2.82
C ALA A 28 8.99 -22.00 2.45
N PHE A 29 9.02 -21.14 3.46
CA PHE A 29 9.04 -19.69 3.30
C PHE A 29 10.00 -19.04 4.29
N ASN A 30 10.27 -17.76 4.08
CA ASN A 30 11.14 -16.97 4.95
C ASN A 30 10.42 -15.74 5.53
N VAL A 31 11.12 -15.01 6.40
CA VAL A 31 10.58 -13.81 7.05
C VAL A 31 10.27 -12.68 6.07
N ALA A 32 10.99 -12.58 4.95
CA ALA A 32 10.71 -11.53 3.97
C ALA A 32 9.35 -11.77 3.28
N ASP A 33 9.02 -13.02 2.98
CA ASP A 33 7.71 -13.39 2.42
C ASP A 33 6.60 -13.15 3.44
N ALA A 34 6.81 -13.55 4.70
CA ALA A 34 5.84 -13.31 5.77
C ALA A 34 5.58 -11.82 5.99
N ALA A 35 6.63 -10.99 6.01
CA ALA A 35 6.50 -9.53 6.16
C ALA A 35 5.73 -8.89 5.00
N PHE A 36 5.94 -9.37 3.77
CA PHE A 36 5.19 -8.89 2.62
C PHE A 36 3.70 -9.24 2.70
N VAL A 37 3.37 -10.49 3.03
CA VAL A 37 1.99 -10.94 3.18
C VAL A 37 1.28 -10.18 4.30
N VAL A 38 1.89 -10.07 5.48
CA VAL A 38 1.31 -9.34 6.62
C VAL A 38 1.15 -7.86 6.30
N GLY A 39 2.18 -7.21 5.75
CA GLY A 39 2.12 -5.80 5.38
C GLY A 39 1.02 -5.50 4.37
N THR A 40 0.89 -6.34 3.34
CA THR A 40 -0.16 -6.19 2.32
C THR A 40 -1.55 -6.45 2.90
N ALA A 41 -1.71 -7.45 3.78
CA ALA A 41 -2.97 -7.73 4.45
C ALA A 41 -3.41 -6.56 5.35
N VAL A 42 -2.49 -5.97 6.11
CA VAL A 42 -2.75 -4.78 6.93
C VAL A 42 -3.13 -3.59 6.06
N LEU A 43 -2.39 -3.35 4.97
CA LEU A 43 -2.71 -2.26 4.04
C LEU A 43 -4.08 -2.45 3.39
N ALA A 44 -4.39 -3.65 2.92
CA ALA A 44 -5.69 -3.98 2.34
C ALA A 44 -6.82 -3.76 3.36
N PHE A 45 -6.64 -4.23 4.60
CA PHE A 45 -7.60 -4.01 5.67
C PHE A 45 -7.78 -2.52 5.98
N TYR A 46 -6.70 -1.75 6.02
CA TYR A 46 -6.75 -0.30 6.22
C TYR A 46 -7.53 0.41 5.11
N LEU A 47 -7.27 0.07 3.85
CA LEU A 47 -7.99 0.64 2.69
C LEU A 47 -9.47 0.28 2.72
N MET A 48 -9.83 -0.97 3.06
CA MET A 48 -11.22 -1.39 3.22
C MET A 48 -11.95 -0.61 4.33
N ARG A 49 -11.24 -0.21 5.39
CA ARG A 49 -11.80 0.60 6.49
C ARG A 49 -11.82 2.11 6.21
N THR A 50 -10.98 2.61 5.30
CA THR A 50 -10.76 4.05 5.06
C THR A 50 -11.37 4.55 3.74
N GLY A 51 -12.00 3.66 2.97
CA GLY A 51 -12.57 3.91 1.64
C GLY A 51 -13.67 4.99 1.53
N GLU A 52 -14.00 5.71 2.60
CA GLU A 52 -15.09 6.71 2.63
C GLU A 52 -14.61 8.17 2.62
N THR A 53 -13.29 8.47 2.60
CA THR A 53 -12.79 9.86 2.78
C THR A 53 -12.29 10.56 1.49
N GLN A 54 -12.37 9.92 0.32
CA GLN A 54 -11.81 10.45 -0.94
C GLN A 54 -12.83 11.16 -1.86
N GLU A 55 -13.90 11.76 -1.30
CA GLU A 55 -14.87 12.54 -2.10
C GLU A 55 -14.85 14.06 -1.81
N ARG A 56 -13.92 14.58 -1.00
CA ARG A 56 -13.85 16.02 -0.67
C ARG A 56 -12.54 16.72 -1.03
N ARG A 57 -12.09 16.54 -2.27
CA ARG A 57 -11.38 17.62 -2.99
C ARG A 57 -12.03 17.81 -4.36
N GLY A 58 -13.29 18.26 -4.33
CA GLY A 58 -13.82 19.01 -5.46
C GLY A 58 -12.94 20.26 -5.65
N PRO A 59 -12.62 20.67 -6.89
CA PRO A 59 -11.87 21.88 -7.13
C PRO A 59 -12.61 23.06 -6.49
N GLU A 60 -12.00 23.66 -5.46
CA GLU A 60 -12.43 24.93 -4.90
C GLU A 60 -12.48 25.96 -6.03
N THR A 61 -13.70 26.32 -6.41
CA THR A 61 -14.10 27.70 -6.70
C THR A 61 -13.01 28.58 -7.32
N ALA A 62 -12.83 28.44 -8.64
CA ALA A 62 -12.49 29.58 -9.49
C ALA A 62 -13.77 30.42 -9.73
N THR A 63 -14.41 30.87 -8.63
CA THR A 63 -15.51 31.84 -8.69
C THR A 63 -15.28 32.82 -7.56
N GLY A 64 -14.82 34.02 -7.91
CA GLY A 64 -14.81 35.16 -7.01
C GLY A 64 -13.56 36.03 -7.08
N SER A 65 -13.45 36.87 -8.11
CA SER A 65 -12.99 38.24 -7.86
C SER A 65 -14.02 39.16 -8.48
N ALA A 66 -14.83 39.74 -7.60
CA ALA A 66 -15.87 40.69 -7.89
C ALA A 66 -15.30 42.07 -8.27
N ASP A 67 -16.11 42.77 -9.06
CA ASP A 67 -16.47 44.19 -8.94
C ASP A 67 -15.38 45.28 -8.86
N GLY A 68 -15.58 46.28 -9.72
CA GLY A 68 -14.75 47.47 -9.83
C GLY A 68 -15.42 48.57 -10.63
N GLY A 69 -16.57 49.06 -10.17
CA GLY A 69 -16.84 50.51 -10.10
C GLY A 69 -17.31 51.24 -11.36
N GLY A 70 -18.60 51.56 -11.37
CA GLY A 70 -19.10 52.94 -11.35
C GLY A 70 -18.72 53.95 -12.43
N GLY A 71 -19.76 54.48 -13.10
CA GLY A 71 -19.93 55.93 -13.21
C GLY A 71 -19.81 56.57 -14.60
N ALA A 72 -20.93 57.16 -15.04
CA ALA A 72 -21.06 58.38 -15.85
C ALA A 72 -20.40 58.44 -17.23
N ALA A 73 -21.23 58.45 -18.29
CA ALA A 73 -21.65 59.67 -19.03
C ALA A 73 -22.44 59.27 -20.29
#